data_AF-A0A125W8N2-F1
#
_entry.id   AF-A0A125W8N2-F1
#
_cell.length_a   1.000
_cell.length_b   1.000
_cell.length_c   1.000
_cell.angle_alpha   90.00
_cell.angle_beta   90.00
_cell.angle_gamma   90.00
#
_symmetry.space_group_name_H-M   'P 1'
#
loop_
_entity.id
_entity.type
_entity.pdbx_description
1 polymer ?
#
loop_
_entity_poly.entity_id
_entity_poly.type
_entity_poly.pdbx_seq_one_letter_code
_entity_poly.pdbx_strand_id
1 'polypeptide(L)'
;MDAKLAAEELIHQEVAEAVIFYPSLLVGQERTGTILFSKCIYFFKKIPFLKNLFIGYDPVPVAEMAQEIVHVLEGGNSIYTHRRTR
;
A
#
# COMPACT_ATOMS: atom_id res chain seq x y z
N MET A 1 -4.09 -3.84 12.95
CA MET A 1 -4.59 -2.72 12.11
C MET A 1 -4.95 -1.54 12.99
N ASP A 2 -5.55 -1.80 14.13
CA ASP A 2 -6.07 -0.79 15.08
C ASP A 2 -5.04 0.25 15.52
N ALA A 3 -3.78 -0.13 15.76
CA ALA A 3 -2.74 0.84 16.10
C ALA A 3 -2.45 1.87 14.99
N LYS A 4 -2.54 1.48 13.71
CA LYS A 4 -2.35 2.40 12.58
C LYS A 4 -3.56 3.33 12.41
N LEU A 5 -4.77 2.82 12.67
CA LEU A 5 -6.00 3.62 12.66
C LEU A 5 -5.97 4.69 13.76
N ALA A 6 -5.63 4.30 14.99
CA ALA A 6 -5.51 5.24 16.09
C ALA A 6 -4.44 6.32 15.82
N ALA A 7 -3.29 5.93 15.25
CA ALA A 7 -2.25 6.89 14.89
C ALA A 7 -2.72 7.88 13.81
N GLU A 8 -3.48 7.42 12.82
CA GLU A 8 -4.06 8.29 11.80
C GLU A 8 -5.09 9.27 12.37
N GLU A 9 -5.97 8.81 13.28
CA GLU A 9 -6.93 9.69 13.97
C GLU A 9 -6.21 10.79 14.75
N LEU A 10 -5.11 10.46 15.43
CA LEU A 10 -4.28 11.43 16.13
C LEU A 10 -3.63 12.43 15.17
N ILE A 11 -3.07 11.96 14.05
CA ILE A 11 -2.45 12.84 13.05
C ILE A 11 -3.47 13.82 12.45
N HIS A 12 -4.70 13.36 12.16
CA HIS A 12 -5.77 14.24 11.67
C HIS A 12 -6.21 15.29 12.71
N GLN A 13 -6.05 15.01 14.01
CA GLN A 13 -6.37 15.97 15.08
C GLN A 13 -5.25 16.98 15.31
N GLU A 14 -3.98 16.57 15.17
CA GLU A 14 -2.82 17.39 15.52
C GLU A 14 -2.20 18.14 14.33
N VAL A 15 -2.40 17.65 13.11
CA VAL A 15 -1.74 18.19 11.91
C VAL A 15 -2.77 18.56 10.84
N ALA A 16 -2.94 19.86 10.61
CA ALA A 16 -3.97 20.40 9.72
C ALA A 16 -3.82 19.99 8.23
N GLU A 17 -2.59 19.78 7.76
CA GLU A 17 -2.29 19.48 6.34
C GLU A 17 -1.45 18.20 6.19
N ALA A 18 -1.75 17.17 6.97
CA ALA A 18 -1.06 15.89 6.83
C ALA A 18 -1.51 15.12 5.57
N VAL A 19 -0.54 14.62 4.82
CA VAL A 19 -0.77 13.65 3.74
C VAL A 19 -0.45 12.24 4.26
N ILE A 20 -1.44 11.36 4.25
CA ILE A 20 -1.30 9.98 4.73
C ILE A 20 -1.37 9.02 3.56
N PHE A 21 -0.40 8.11 3.48
CA PHE A 21 -0.33 7.08 2.45
C PHE A 21 -0.85 5.73 2.96
N TYR A 22 -1.66 5.07 2.14
CA TYR A 22 -2.29 3.77 2.36
C TYR A 22 -1.78 2.72 1.35
N PRO A 23 -0.46 2.45 1.30
CA PRO A 23 0.03 1.38 0.43
C PRO A 23 -0.52 0.03 0.90
N SER A 24 -0.70 -0.89 -0.04
CA SER A 24 -0.94 -2.30 0.25
C SER A 24 0.39 -2.98 0.60
N LEU A 25 0.70 -4.14 0.04
CA LEU A 25 1.92 -4.86 0.38
C LEU A 25 3.12 -4.25 -0.35
N LEU A 26 4.01 -3.56 0.37
CA LEU A 26 5.26 -3.07 -0.20
C LEU A 26 6.24 -4.21 -0.48
N VAL A 27 6.80 -4.25 -1.69
CA VAL A 27 7.77 -5.26 -2.13
C VAL A 27 9.05 -4.60 -2.62
N GLY A 28 10.19 -5.03 -2.11
CA GLY A 28 11.50 -4.50 -2.48
C GLY A 28 12.55 -5.59 -2.56
N GLN A 29 13.64 -5.33 -3.30
CA GLN A 29 14.71 -6.32 -3.51
C GLN A 29 15.45 -6.69 -2.22
N GLU A 30 15.50 -5.77 -1.25
CA GLU A 30 16.20 -5.98 0.03
C GLU A 30 15.52 -6.96 0.98
N ARG A 31 14.23 -7.25 0.75
CA ARG A 31 13.50 -8.27 1.52
C ARG A 31 13.12 -9.41 0.58
N THR A 32 14.05 -10.35 0.40
CA THR A 32 13.90 -11.51 -0.49
C THR A 32 12.64 -12.33 -0.18
N GLY A 33 12.24 -12.39 1.09
CA GLY A 33 10.98 -13.03 1.52
C GLY A 33 9.73 -12.38 0.92
N THR A 34 9.73 -11.06 0.74
CA THR A 34 8.61 -10.32 0.15
C THR A 34 8.52 -10.54 -1.38
N ILE A 35 9.65 -10.83 -2.03
CA ILE A 35 9.70 -11.21 -3.46
C ILE A 35 9.11 -12.62 -3.66
N LEU A 36 9.42 -13.56 -2.76
CA LEU A 36 8.83 -14.89 -2.82
C LEU A 36 7.31 -14.83 -2.57
N PHE A 37 6.90 -14.03 -1.57
CA PHE A 37 5.50 -13.84 -1.25
C PHE A 37 4.72 -13.15 -2.37
N SER A 38 5.30 -12.15 -3.04
CA SER A 38 4.66 -11.49 -4.19
C SER A 38 4.49 -12.45 -5.37
N LYS A 39 5.49 -13.30 -5.66
CA LYS A 39 5.38 -14.36 -6.66
C LYS A 39 4.25 -15.35 -6.33
N CYS A 40 4.12 -15.75 -5.07
CA CYS A 40 3.00 -16.58 -4.63
C CYS A 40 1.65 -15.89 -4.87
N ILE A 41 1.49 -14.62 -4.47
CA ILE A 41 0.26 -13.84 -4.69
C ILE A 41 -0.07 -13.80 -6.19
N TYR A 42 0.89 -13.47 -7.05
CA TYR A 42 0.68 -13.46 -8.51
C TYR A 42 0.29 -14.82 -9.07
N PHE A 43 0.91 -15.89 -8.59
CA PHE A 43 0.59 -17.26 -9.00
C PHE A 43 -0.84 -17.64 -8.61
N PHE A 44 -1.24 -17.39 -7.37
CA PHE A 44 -2.60 -17.70 -6.90
C PHE A 44 -3.68 -16.82 -7.54
N LYS A 45 -3.37 -15.56 -7.90
CA LYS A 45 -4.29 -14.69 -8.65
C LYS A 45 -4.63 -15.21 -10.04
N LYS A 46 -3.76 -16.03 -10.66
CA LYS A 46 -4.06 -16.68 -11.96
C LYS A 46 -5.08 -17.81 -11.84
N ILE A 47 -5.34 -18.32 -10.64
CA ILE A 47 -6.28 -19.42 -10.40
C ILE A 47 -7.66 -18.81 -10.09
N PRO A 48 -8.68 -19.01 -10.95
CA PRO A 48 -9.95 -18.28 -10.86
C PRO A 48 -10.72 -18.50 -9.55
N PHE A 49 -10.53 -19.64 -8.88
CA PHE A 49 -11.14 -19.94 -7.57
C PHE A 49 -10.37 -19.33 -6.38
N LEU A 50 -9.07 -19.08 -6.53
CA LEU A 50 -8.20 -18.55 -5.46
C LEU A 50 -7.89 -17.05 -5.60
N LYS A 51 -8.28 -16.44 -6.73
CA LYS A 51 -8.08 -15.01 -7.00
C LYS A 51 -8.63 -14.11 -5.89
N ASN A 52 -9.73 -14.54 -5.25
CA ASN A 52 -10.41 -13.77 -4.22
C ASN A 52 -9.70 -13.80 -2.87
N LEU A 53 -8.81 -14.77 -2.64
CA LEU A 53 -8.12 -14.95 -1.37
C LEU A 53 -7.09 -13.83 -1.08
N PHE A 54 -6.61 -13.17 -2.13
CA PHE A 54 -5.56 -12.15 -2.07
C PHE A 54 -6.06 -10.74 -2.48
N ILE A 55 -7.38 -10.52 -2.47
CA ILE A 55 -7.95 -9.18 -2.74
C ILE A 55 -7.46 -8.19 -1.68
N GLY A 56 -6.81 -7.10 -2.11
CA GLY A 56 -6.26 -6.07 -1.22
C GLY A 56 -4.79 -6.27 -0.82
N TYR A 57 -4.17 -7.40 -1.19
CA TYR A 57 -2.73 -7.65 -1.00
C TYR A 57 -1.94 -7.41 -2.29
N ASP A 58 -2.42 -6.55 -3.17
CA ASP A 58 -1.70 -6.22 -4.39
C ASP A 58 -0.30 -5.71 -4.04
N PRO A 59 0.75 -6.41 -4.51
CA PRO A 59 2.11 -6.02 -4.19
C PRO A 59 2.45 -4.73 -4.94
N VAL A 60 2.95 -3.75 -4.22
CA VAL A 60 3.41 -2.47 -4.76
C VAL A 60 4.93 -2.39 -4.61
N PRO A 61 5.69 -2.18 -5.69
CA PRO A 61 7.13 -1.98 -5.61
C PRO A 61 7.47 -0.74 -4.75
N VAL A 62 8.47 -0.86 -3.88
CA VAL A 62 8.94 0.29 -3.07
C VAL A 62 9.38 1.46 -3.95
N ALA A 63 10.01 1.19 -5.09
CA ALA A 63 10.43 2.22 -6.04
C ALA A 63 9.23 2.99 -6.63
N GLU A 64 8.14 2.30 -6.95
CA GLU A 64 6.91 2.91 -7.45
C GLU A 64 6.27 3.79 -6.36
N MET A 65 6.18 3.29 -5.13
CA MET A 65 5.69 4.11 -4.01
C MET A 65 6.56 5.32 -3.71
N ALA A 66 7.88 5.21 -3.86
CA ALA A 66 8.77 6.35 -3.69
C ALA A 66 8.51 7.43 -4.75
N GLN A 67 8.30 7.04 -6.01
CA GLN A 67 7.92 7.97 -7.08
C GLN A 67 6.57 8.63 -6.82
N GLU A 68 5.58 7.88 -6.34
CA GLU A 68 4.27 8.42 -5.97
C GLU A 68 4.34 9.41 -4.80
N ILE A 69 5.19 9.15 -3.81
CA ILE A 69 5.42 10.09 -2.70
C ILE A 69 6.01 11.39 -3.25
N VAL A 70 7.02 11.33 -4.13
CA VAL A 70 7.59 12.51 -4.78
C VAL A 70 6.53 13.27 -5.58
N HIS A 71 5.71 12.56 -6.36
CA HIS A 71 4.64 13.16 -7.15
C HIS A 71 3.65 13.95 -6.28
N VAL A 72 3.26 13.41 -5.12
CA VAL A 72 2.35 14.11 -4.20
C VAL A 72 3.03 15.31 -3.53
N LEU A 73 4.32 15.22 -3.20
CA LEU A 73 5.10 16.35 -2.68
C LEU A 73 5.19 17.50 -3.70
N GLU A 74 5.17 17.18 -5.00
CA GLU A 74 5.11 18.16 -6.10
C GLU A 74 3.70 18.74 -6.33
N GLY A 75 2.70 18.35 -5.53
CA GLY A 75 1.31 18.80 -5.63
C GLY A 75 0.41 17.89 -6.50
N GLY A 76 0.92 16.72 -6.89
CA GLY A 76 0.17 15.69 -7.60
C GLY A 76 -0.83 14.95 -6.70
N ASN A 77 -1.78 14.24 -7.33
CA ASN A 77 -2.73 13.39 -6.64
C ASN A 77 -2.32 11.92 -6.78
N SER A 78 -2.39 11.14 -5.70
CA SER A 78 -2.10 9.71 -5.73
C SER A 78 -3.30 8.88 -5.29
N ILE A 79 -3.48 7.71 -5.92
CA ILE A 79 -4.48 6.73 -5.48
C ILE A 79 -4.15 6.18 -4.09
N TYR A 80 -2.90 6.28 -3.66
CA TYR A 80 -2.44 5.79 -2.36
C TYR A 80 -2.69 6.79 -1.23
N THR A 81 -3.15 8.02 -1.51
CA THR A 81 -3.57 8.96 -0.46
C THR A 81 -5.02 8.77 -0.03
N HIS A 82 -5.73 7.85 -0.69
CA HIS A 82 -7.11 7.51 -0.40
C HIS A 82 -7.17 6.12 0.22
N ARG A 83 -7.86 6.02 1.37
CA ARG A 83 -8.13 4.71 1.97
C ARG A 83 -8.97 3.88 1.01
N ARG A 84 -8.48 2.69 0.63
CA ARG A 84 -9.30 1.68 -0.03
C ARG A 84 -10.29 1.12 0.98
N THR A 85 -11.52 1.63 0.98
CA THR A 85 -12.65 0.98 1.62
C THR A 85 -12.98 -0.29 0.84
N ARG A 86 -13.00 -1.43 1.54
CA ARG A 86 -13.54 -2.67 0.98
C ARG A 86 -15.06 -2.59 0.91
#